data_AF-A0AAV6UYK5-F1
#
_entry.id   AF-A0AAV6UYK5-F1
#
_cell.length_a   1.000
_cell.length_b   1.000
_cell.length_c   1.000
_cell.angle_alpha   90.00
_cell.angle_beta   90.00
_cell.angle_gamma   90.00
#
_symmetry.space_group_name_H-M   'P 1'
#
loop_
_entity.id
_entity.type
_entity.pdbx_description
1 polymer ?
#
loop_
_entity_poly.entity_id
_entity_poly.type
_entity_poly.pdbx_seq_one_letter_code
_entity_poly.pdbx_strand_id
1 'polypeptide(L)'
;MTKRGGKRGCCVRVLRLHEDNTRFLLLGLVMLAYMAAGAALFQWLEHATETEDADRYWRLHSDFLARYNGTVDPKDLDELLWEYGNASAAGIIHKRPRWDYSGSFYFVGTVVSTIGGEGVEPRREGHDHGP
;
A
#
# COMPACT_ATOMS: atom_id res chain seq x y z
N MET A 1 36.42 -20.44 57.67
CA MET A 1 36.10 -19.24 56.86
C MET A 1 35.22 -19.66 55.68
N THR A 2 33.90 -19.47 55.78
CA THR A 2 32.93 -19.95 54.79
C THR A 2 32.64 -18.92 53.70
N LYS A 3 33.17 -19.23 52.51
CA LYS A 3 32.72 -18.98 51.13
C LYS A 3 31.38 -18.22 50.97
N ARG A 4 31.39 -16.99 50.45
CA ARG A 4 30.24 -16.35 49.77
C ARG A 4 30.70 -15.41 48.65
N GLY A 5 30.67 -15.90 47.42
CA GLY A 5 30.81 -15.08 46.22
C GLY A 5 30.55 -15.92 44.98
N GLY A 6 29.53 -15.59 44.19
CA GLY A 6 29.37 -16.19 42.85
C GLY A 6 27.95 -16.46 42.33
N LYS A 7 26.89 -16.46 43.16
CA LYS A 7 25.53 -16.84 42.69
C LYS A 7 24.59 -15.69 42.33
N ARG A 8 24.91 -14.44 42.70
CA ARG A 8 23.99 -13.30 42.49
C ARG A 8 24.06 -12.68 41.09
N GLY A 9 25.14 -12.88 40.34
CA GLY A 9 25.34 -12.26 39.02
C GLY A 9 24.70 -13.02 37.85
N CYS A 10 24.68 -14.36 37.89
CA CYS A 10 24.20 -15.17 36.77
C CYS A 10 22.67 -15.25 36.73
N CYS A 11 22.02 -15.51 37.88
CA CYS A 11 20.56 -15.57 37.96
C CYS A 11 19.90 -14.22 37.64
N VAL A 12 20.52 -13.09 38.03
CA VAL A 12 19.97 -11.75 37.73
C VAL A 12 20.07 -11.43 36.24
N ARG A 13 21.14 -11.85 35.55
CA ARG A 13 21.24 -11.68 34.08
C ARG A 13 20.27 -12.59 33.33
N VAL A 14 20.09 -13.83 33.78
CA VAL A 14 19.14 -14.77 33.18
C VAL A 14 17.69 -14.33 33.42
N LEU A 15 17.35 -13.86 34.63
CA LEU A 15 16.04 -13.28 34.92
C LEU A 15 15.78 -12.05 34.05
N ARG A 16 16.77 -11.15 33.94
CA ARG A 16 16.68 -9.94 33.09
C ARG A 16 16.48 -10.29 31.62
N LEU A 17 17.23 -11.25 31.08
CA LEU A 17 17.07 -11.70 29.69
C LEU A 17 15.68 -12.31 29.45
N HIS A 18 15.17 -13.09 30.40
CA HIS A 18 13.82 -13.67 30.32
C HIS A 18 12.73 -12.59 30.43
N GLU A 19 12.91 -11.61 31.32
CA GLU A 19 12.00 -10.49 31.49
C GLU A 19 11.98 -9.58 30.24
N ASP A 20 13.16 -9.33 29.65
CA ASP A 20 13.29 -8.58 28.40
C ASP A 20 12.68 -9.35 27.22
N ASN A 21 12.93 -10.65 27.09
CA ASN A 21 12.30 -11.50 26.07
C ASN A 21 10.77 -11.54 26.22
N THR A 22 10.28 -11.61 27.46
CA THR A 22 8.84 -11.56 27.75
C THR A 22 8.26 -10.21 27.35
N ARG A 23 8.96 -9.10 27.62
CA ARG A 23 8.56 -7.75 27.19
C ARG A 23 8.54 -7.62 25.68
N PHE A 24 9.55 -8.13 24.96
CA PHE A 24 9.58 -8.12 23.49
C PHE A 24 8.44 -8.95 22.89
N LEU A 25 8.16 -10.13 23.45
CA LEU A 25 7.03 -10.96 23.01
C LEU A 25 5.68 -10.28 23.31
N LEU A 26 5.54 -9.66 24.47
CA LEU A 26 4.33 -8.92 24.85
C LEU A 26 4.13 -7.69 23.96
N LEU A 27 5.19 -6.94 23.66
CA LEU A 27 5.18 -5.84 22.70
C LEU A 27 4.78 -6.33 21.30
N GLY A 28 5.35 -7.44 20.84
CA GLY A 28 5.01 -8.06 19.57
C GLY A 28 3.53 -8.45 19.50
N LEU A 29 3.00 -9.06 20.56
CA LEU A 29 1.59 -9.45 20.65
C LEU A 29 0.67 -8.22 20.65
N VAL A 30 0.99 -7.18 21.44
CA VAL A 30 0.24 -5.93 21.45
C VAL A 30 0.28 -5.26 20.08
N MET A 31 1.42 -5.29 19.40
CA MET A 31 1.56 -4.75 18.05
C MET A 31 0.73 -5.53 17.02
N LEU A 32 0.73 -6.86 17.09
CA LEU A 32 -0.11 -7.70 16.24
C LEU A 32 -1.61 -7.45 16.50
N ALA A 33 -2.01 -7.33 17.76
CA ALA A 33 -3.38 -7.00 18.13
C ALA A 33 -3.79 -5.61 17.60
N TYR A 34 -2.91 -4.63 17.74
CA TYR A 34 -3.10 -3.27 17.20
C TYR A 34 -3.24 -3.29 15.67
N MET A 35 -2.35 -4.01 14.97
CA MET A 35 -2.43 -4.17 13.51
C MET A 35 -3.70 -4.89 13.08
N ALA A 36 -4.13 -5.94 13.78
CA ALA A 36 -5.37 -6.65 13.50
C ALA A 36 -6.60 -5.77 13.70
N ALA A 37 -6.62 -4.95 14.77
CA ALA A 37 -7.69 -3.98 15.01
C ALA A 37 -7.72 -2.90 13.91
N GLY A 38 -6.57 -2.37 13.52
CA GLY A 38 -6.45 -1.44 12.40
C GLY A 38 -6.96 -2.04 11.08
N ALA A 39 -6.55 -3.27 10.76
CA ALA A 39 -6.99 -3.99 9.57
C ALA A 39 -8.51 -4.23 9.55
N ALA A 40 -9.10 -4.65 10.67
CA ALA A 40 -10.54 -4.85 10.78
C ALA A 40 -11.33 -3.53 10.60
N LEU A 41 -10.82 -2.43 11.16
CA LEU A 41 -11.43 -1.11 11.01
C LEU A 41 -11.36 -0.62 9.55
N PHE A 42 -10.19 -0.72 8.92
CA PHE A 42 -10.03 -0.37 7.50
C PHE A 42 -10.88 -1.25 6.60
N GLN A 43 -10.91 -2.56 6.85
CA GLN A 43 -11.78 -3.48 6.11
C GLN A 43 -13.24 -3.06 6.26
N TRP A 44 -13.71 -2.73 7.46
CA TRP A 44 -15.10 -2.31 7.64
C TRP A 44 -15.43 -0.97 6.93
N LEU A 45 -14.50 -0.01 6.97
CA LEU A 45 -14.68 1.30 6.35
C LEU A 45 -14.62 1.24 4.81
N GLU A 46 -13.63 0.54 4.26
CA GLU A 46 -13.36 0.51 2.81
C GLU A 46 -14.22 -0.52 2.08
N HIS A 47 -14.60 -1.63 2.73
CA HIS A 47 -15.36 -2.70 2.07
C HIS A 47 -16.71 -2.21 1.53
N ALA A 48 -17.40 -1.30 2.23
CA ALA A 48 -18.66 -0.75 1.73
C ALA A 48 -18.48 0.02 0.42
N THR A 49 -17.46 0.88 0.36
CA THR A 49 -17.12 1.68 -0.81
C THR A 49 -16.65 0.80 -1.97
N GLU A 50 -15.79 -0.18 -1.69
CA GLU A 50 -15.28 -1.12 -2.70
C GLU A 50 -16.41 -1.92 -3.34
N THR A 51 -17.39 -2.37 -2.54
CA THR A 51 -18.56 -3.08 -3.08
C THR A 51 -19.44 -2.19 -3.93
N GLU A 52 -19.68 -0.93 -3.53
CA GLU A 52 -20.51 -0.02 -4.32
C GLU A 52 -19.83 0.34 -5.65
N ASP A 53 -18.53 0.55 -5.64
CA ASP A 53 -17.74 0.83 -6.84
C ASP A 53 -17.71 -0.37 -7.79
N ALA A 54 -17.56 -1.58 -7.25
CA ALA A 54 -17.65 -2.82 -8.04
C ALA A 54 -19.05 -3.00 -8.64
N ASP A 55 -20.11 -2.81 -7.86
CA ASP A 55 -21.49 -2.91 -8.34
C ASP A 55 -21.82 -1.83 -9.38
N ARG A 56 -21.27 -0.62 -9.21
CA ARG A 56 -21.40 0.45 -10.21
C ARG A 56 -20.70 0.08 -11.50
N TYR A 57 -19.48 -0.47 -11.42
CA TYR A 57 -18.75 -0.94 -12.60
C TYR A 57 -19.53 -2.02 -13.35
N TRP A 58 -20.01 -3.04 -12.65
CA TRP A 58 -20.75 -4.15 -13.29
C TRP A 58 -22.06 -3.69 -13.92
N ARG A 59 -22.79 -2.76 -13.28
CA ARG A 59 -23.99 -2.17 -13.86
C ARG A 59 -23.68 -1.39 -15.15
N LEU A 60 -22.64 -0.56 -15.13
CA LEU A 60 -22.23 0.19 -16.33
C LEU A 60 -21.79 -0.73 -17.46
N HIS A 61 -21.03 -1.79 -17.14
CA HIS A 61 -20.60 -2.80 -18.11
C HIS A 61 -21.80 -3.53 -18.73
N SER A 62 -22.74 -4.01 -17.91
CA SER A 62 -23.94 -4.69 -18.41
C SER A 62 -24.84 -3.78 -19.23
N ASP A 63 -25.03 -2.53 -18.79
CA ASP A 63 -25.86 -1.55 -19.50
C ASP A 63 -25.25 -1.18 -20.86
N PHE A 64 -23.92 -1.08 -20.94
CA PHE A 64 -23.19 -0.84 -22.19
C PHE A 64 -23.38 -2.00 -23.17
N LEU A 65 -23.17 -3.24 -22.72
CA LEU A 65 -23.37 -4.43 -23.55
C LEU A 65 -24.82 -4.57 -24.02
N ALA A 66 -25.79 -4.28 -23.15
CA ALA A 66 -27.20 -4.28 -23.52
C ALA A 66 -27.53 -3.22 -24.57
N ARG A 67 -26.97 -2.00 -24.42
CA ARG A 67 -27.19 -0.88 -25.35
C ARG A 67 -26.56 -1.10 -26.73
N TYR A 68 -25.39 -1.73 -26.80
CA TYR A 68 -24.63 -1.93 -28.04
C TYR A 68 -24.63 -3.38 -28.52
N ASN A 69 -25.62 -4.15 -28.09
CA ASN A 69 -25.78 -5.55 -28.47
C ASN A 69 -25.78 -5.71 -30.01
N GLY A 70 -24.91 -6.58 -30.51
CA GLY A 70 -24.73 -6.84 -31.95
C GLY A 70 -23.85 -5.84 -32.71
N THR A 71 -23.39 -4.76 -32.08
CA THR A 71 -22.43 -3.80 -32.67
C THR A 71 -21.02 -3.98 -32.11
N VAL A 72 -20.92 -4.33 -30.83
CA VAL A 72 -19.66 -4.56 -30.12
C VAL A 72 -19.64 -6.03 -29.69
N ASP A 73 -18.56 -6.75 -30.01
CA ASP A 73 -18.32 -8.07 -29.43
C ASP A 73 -17.92 -7.90 -27.95
N PRO A 74 -18.59 -8.57 -27.00
CA PRO A 74 -18.20 -8.54 -25.60
C PRO A 74 -16.72 -8.88 -25.37
N LYS A 75 -16.14 -9.76 -26.19
CA LYS A 75 -14.73 -10.15 -26.05
C LYS A 75 -13.77 -9.01 -26.37
N ASP A 76 -14.06 -8.25 -27.42
CA ASP A 76 -13.24 -7.10 -27.83
C ASP A 76 -13.31 -6.00 -26.78
N LEU A 77 -14.49 -5.81 -26.16
CA LEU A 77 -14.66 -4.88 -25.05
C LEU A 77 -13.86 -5.30 -23.82
N ASP A 78 -13.94 -6.58 -23.44
CA ASP A 78 -13.20 -7.10 -22.29
C ASP A 78 -11.69 -7.05 -22.51
N GLU A 79 -11.21 -7.33 -23.73
CA GLU A 79 -9.79 -7.18 -24.10
C GLU A 79 -9.34 -5.71 -23.98
N LEU A 80 -10.14 -4.76 -24.45
CA LEU A 80 -9.86 -3.34 -24.30
C LEU A 80 -9.79 -2.91 -22.82
N LEU A 81 -10.75 -3.35 -22.00
CA LEU A 81 -10.77 -3.01 -20.57
C LEU A 81 -9.60 -3.67 -19.82
N TRP A 82 -9.22 -4.88 -20.21
CA TRP A 82 -8.05 -5.56 -19.69
C TRP A 82 -6.77 -4.77 -19.97
N GLU A 83 -6.55 -4.37 -21.23
CA GLU A 83 -5.38 -3.57 -21.61
C GLU A 83 -5.39 -2.18 -20.96
N TYR A 84 -6.56 -1.54 -20.85
CA TYR A 84 -6.70 -0.26 -20.15
C TYR A 84 -6.40 -0.38 -18.65
N GLY A 85 -6.89 -1.44 -17.99
CA GLY A 85 -6.62 -1.73 -16.58
C GLY A 85 -5.14 -2.00 -16.34
N ASN A 86 -4.53 -2.82 -17.19
CA ASN A 86 -3.10 -3.12 -17.17
C ASN A 86 -2.25 -1.86 -17.36
N ALA A 87 -2.59 -1.03 -18.35
CA ALA A 87 -1.89 0.22 -18.61
C ALA A 87 -2.09 1.25 -17.48
N SER A 88 -3.27 1.30 -16.85
CA SER A 88 -3.53 2.17 -15.70
C SER A 88 -2.76 1.73 -14.45
N ALA A 89 -2.70 0.43 -14.17
CA ALA A 89 -1.91 -0.14 -13.07
C ALA A 89 -0.39 0.04 -13.30
N ALA A 90 0.05 -0.03 -14.55
CA ALA A 90 1.41 0.33 -14.96
C ALA A 90 1.67 1.85 -14.94
N GLY A 91 0.64 2.67 -14.63
CA GLY A 91 0.68 4.12 -14.58
C GLY A 91 0.91 4.77 -15.95
N ILE A 92 0.69 4.07 -17.06
CA ILE A 92 0.91 4.57 -18.43
C ILE A 92 -0.14 5.64 -18.78
N ILE A 93 -1.36 5.50 -18.25
CA ILE A 93 -2.50 6.39 -18.46
C ILE A 93 -2.78 7.16 -17.16
N HIS A 94 -3.19 8.43 -17.25
CA HIS A 94 -3.53 9.32 -16.11
C HIS A 94 -2.38 9.74 -15.16
N LYS A 95 -1.15 9.90 -15.65
CA LYS A 95 -0.12 10.58 -14.84
C LYS A 95 -0.46 12.07 -14.70
N ARG A 96 -0.81 12.54 -13.49
CA ARG A 96 -0.52 13.96 -13.14
C ARG A 96 0.98 14.19 -13.40
N PRO A 97 1.41 15.37 -13.89
CA PRO A 97 2.84 15.67 -14.02
C PRO A 97 3.48 15.52 -12.63
N ARG A 98 4.25 14.45 -12.47
CA ARG A 98 4.81 13.93 -11.21
C ARG A 98 5.92 14.82 -10.64
N TRP A 99 6.31 15.86 -11.38
CA TRP A 99 7.42 16.78 -11.13
C TRP A 99 6.97 18.25 -11.21
N ASP A 100 5.73 18.56 -10.82
CA ASP A 100 5.37 19.94 -10.50
C ASP A 100 5.97 20.34 -9.12
N TYR A 101 5.90 21.63 -8.77
CA TYR A 101 6.45 22.11 -7.50
C TYR A 101 5.87 21.35 -6.29
N SER A 102 4.58 21.01 -6.35
CA SER A 102 3.87 20.32 -5.28
C SER A 102 4.28 18.85 -5.14
N GLY A 103 4.38 18.10 -6.24
CA GLY A 103 4.88 16.71 -6.26
C GLY A 103 6.35 16.60 -5.86
N SER A 104 7.17 17.58 -6.25
CA SER A 104 8.59 17.65 -5.88
C SER A 104 8.78 17.93 -4.38
N PHE A 105 7.98 18.83 -3.82
CA PHE A 105 8.02 19.13 -2.38
C PHE A 105 7.52 17.94 -1.53
N TYR A 106 6.44 17.28 -1.95
CA TYR A 106 5.92 16.07 -1.30
C TYR A 106 6.96 14.95 -1.30
N PHE A 107 7.64 14.71 -2.43
CA PHE A 107 8.70 13.71 -2.51
C PHE A 107 9.83 14.00 -1.51
N VAL A 108 10.37 15.21 -1.52
CA VAL A 108 11.42 15.61 -0.56
C VAL A 108 10.94 15.43 0.88
N GLY A 109 9.68 15.79 1.18
CA GLY A 109 9.05 15.54 2.48
C GLY A 109 9.01 14.06 2.87
N THR A 110 8.65 13.15 1.96
CA THR A 110 8.63 11.70 2.23
C THR A 110 10.01 11.08 2.37
N VAL A 111 11.03 11.64 1.69
CA VAL A 111 12.44 11.22 1.84
C VAL A 111 13.00 11.66 3.20
N VAL A 112 12.74 12.91 3.59
CA VAL A 112 13.22 13.48 4.86
C VAL A 112 12.49 12.86 6.07
N SER A 113 11.20 12.55 5.93
CA SER A 113 10.39 11.93 7.01
C SER A 113 10.50 10.41 7.08
N THR A 114 11.28 9.78 6.20
CA THR A 114 11.44 8.32 6.11
C THR A 114 10.17 7.53 5.78
N ILE A 115 9.10 8.19 5.30
CA ILE A 115 7.85 7.56 4.89
C ILE A 115 8.03 6.78 3.57
N GLY A 116 8.83 7.33 2.64
CA GLY A 116 9.14 6.69 1.35
C GLY A 116 7.95 6.52 0.41
N GLY A 117 7.63 7.54 -0.40
CA GLY A 117 6.62 7.42 -1.45
C GLY A 117 7.15 6.69 -2.68
N GLU A 118 6.53 5.56 -3.03
CA GLU A 118 6.78 4.78 -4.26
C GLU A 118 6.30 5.54 -5.51
N GLY A 119 7.09 6.54 -5.87
CA GLY A 119 6.49 7.75 -6.43
C GLY A 119 7.41 8.64 -7.25
N VAL A 120 8.66 8.31 -7.57
CA VAL A 120 9.46 9.17 -8.47
C VAL A 120 10.68 8.46 -9.07
N GLU A 121 10.63 8.29 -10.38
CA GLU A 121 11.80 8.05 -11.23
C GLU A 121 11.83 9.21 -12.24
N PRO A 122 12.91 10.01 -12.32
CA PRO A 122 12.98 11.13 -13.26
C PRO A 122 13.35 10.62 -14.66
N ARG A 123 12.49 10.85 -15.66
CA ARG A 123 12.83 10.58 -17.06
C ARG A 123 13.26 11.86 -17.76
N ARG A 124 14.49 11.83 -18.31
CA ARG A 124 15.18 12.92 -19.00
C ARG A 124 14.46 13.38 -20.28
N GLU A 125 14.70 14.65 -20.57
CA GLU A 125 14.15 15.54 -21.59
C GLU A 125 14.43 15.16 -23.05
N GLY A 126 13.55 15.58 -23.97
CA GLY A 126 13.87 15.57 -25.39
C GLY A 126 12.74 16.01 -26.34
N HIS A 127 12.99 17.17 -27.00
CA HIS A 127 12.68 17.49 -28.42
C HIS A 127 11.24 17.91 -28.78
N ASP A 128 10.88 18.86 -29.68
CA ASP A 128 11.41 20.07 -30.35
C ASP A 128 10.29 20.55 -31.35
N HIS A 129 10.35 21.80 -31.85
CA HIS A 129 9.67 22.39 -33.03
C HIS A 129 8.13 22.55 -33.04
N GLY A 130 7.48 23.58 -33.59
CA GLY A 130 7.83 24.70 -34.48
C GLY A 130 6.60 25.66 -34.55
N PRO A 131 6.40 26.51 -35.59
CA PRO A 131 6.70 26.25 -37.00
C PRO A 131 7.76 27.17 -37.63
#